data_AF-A0A5B9BGM0-F1
#
_entry.id   AF-A0A5B9BGM0-F1
#
_cell.length_a   1.000
_cell.length_b   1.000
_cell.length_c   1.000
_cell.angle_alpha   90.00
_cell.angle_beta   90.00
_cell.angle_gamma   90.00
#
_symmetry.space_group_name_H-M   'P 1'
#
loop_
_entity.id
_entity.type
_entity.pdbx_description
1 polymer ?
#
loop_
_entity_poly.entity_id
_entity_poly.type
_entity_poly.pdbx_seq_one_letter_code
_entity_poly.pdbx_strand_id
1 'polypeptide(L)'
;MSLPVHAPAGEAFDVLSRFRVEFYECLYARADALFELTDAVLCADGPVKTLVELSLAVEYRRGHGAMNAALDRGRLEPARLRRALAGLLLPRAADGRIVLAVDVSNRLRPDAPTSEDRLFCHVYGRGARSRDQFVSGWPYTPSSPLGDRPDLLGRVAGCGAPRAGQRRDHC
;
A
#
# COMPACT_ATOMS: atom_id res chain seq x y z
N MET A 1 -8.30 7.29 -0.94
CA MET A 1 -9.21 6.89 -2.03
C MET A 1 -9.81 8.17 -2.61
N SER A 2 -9.46 8.54 -3.84
CA SER A 2 -10.10 9.69 -4.51
C SER A 2 -11.15 9.15 -5.46
N LEU A 3 -12.42 9.38 -5.13
CA LEU A 3 -13.56 9.03 -5.97
C LEU A 3 -13.56 9.88 -7.25
N PRO A 4 -14.08 9.36 -8.37
CA PRO A 4 -14.31 10.16 -9.57
C PRO A 4 -15.29 11.29 -9.22
N VAL A 5 -14.98 12.50 -9.66
CA VAL A 5 -15.52 13.74 -9.08
C VAL A 5 -17.03 13.95 -9.28
N HIS A 6 -17.76 13.08 -10.01
CA HIS A 6 -19.20 13.22 -10.28
C HIS A 6 -19.99 11.89 -10.37
N ALA A 7 -19.66 10.87 -9.56
CA ALA A 7 -20.63 9.78 -9.36
C ALA A 7 -21.67 10.22 -8.31
N PRO A 8 -22.99 10.10 -8.55
CA PRO A 8 -23.96 10.26 -7.47
C PRO A 8 -23.58 9.30 -6.35
N ALA A 9 -23.68 9.73 -5.09
CA ALA A 9 -23.15 8.98 -3.95
C ALA A 9 -23.59 7.50 -3.95
N GLY A 10 -24.81 7.21 -4.42
CA GLY A 10 -25.33 5.85 -4.59
C GLY A 10 -24.47 4.95 -5.51
N GLU A 11 -24.04 5.45 -6.66
CA GLU A 11 -23.18 4.67 -7.59
C GLU A 11 -21.80 4.39 -6.97
N ALA A 12 -21.23 5.36 -6.25
CA ALA A 12 -19.95 5.16 -5.56
C ALA A 12 -20.07 4.13 -4.43
N PHE A 13 -21.17 4.14 -3.68
CA PHE A 13 -21.46 3.14 -2.65
C PHE A 13 -21.67 1.74 -3.24
N ASP A 14 -22.36 1.63 -4.39
CA ASP A 14 -22.58 0.34 -5.05
C ASP A 14 -21.26 -0.26 -5.55
N VAL A 15 -20.39 0.55 -6.15
CA VAL A 15 -19.05 0.13 -6.57
C VAL A 15 -18.22 -0.32 -5.37
N LEU A 16 -18.21 0.44 -4.27
CA LEU A 16 -17.49 0.08 -3.05
C LEU A 16 -18.05 -1.20 -2.42
N SER A 17 -19.38 -1.34 -2.35
CA SER A 17 -20.05 -2.52 -1.79
C SER A 17 -19.66 -3.78 -2.55
N ARG A 18 -19.74 -3.74 -3.88
CA ARG A 18 -19.31 -4.86 -4.74
C ARG A 18 -17.83 -5.16 -4.57
N PHE A 19 -16.98 -4.13 -4.57
CA PHE A 19 -15.54 -4.31 -4.38
C PHE A 19 -15.23 -4.97 -3.04
N ARG A 20 -15.92 -4.59 -1.96
CA ARG A 20 -15.74 -5.19 -0.63
C ARG A 20 -16.07 -6.68 -0.62
N VAL A 21 -17.13 -7.08 -1.31
CA VAL A 21 -17.48 -8.51 -1.48
C VAL A 21 -16.36 -9.23 -2.24
N GLU A 22 -15.93 -8.70 -3.39
CA GLU A 22 -14.85 -9.29 -4.19
C GLU A 22 -13.52 -9.35 -3.42
N PHE A 23 -13.21 -8.34 -2.60
CA PHE A 23 -12.04 -8.30 -1.73
C PHE A 23 -12.10 -9.36 -0.63
N TYR A 24 -13.23 -9.47 0.09
CA TYR A 24 -13.40 -10.48 1.13
C TYR A 24 -13.22 -11.90 0.57
N GLU A 25 -13.78 -12.12 -0.62
CA GLU A 25 -13.65 -13.36 -1.38
C GLU A 25 -12.21 -13.69 -1.85
N CYS A 26 -11.30 -12.72 -1.85
CA CYS A 26 -9.87 -12.99 -2.09
C CYS A 26 -9.17 -13.58 -0.87
N LEU A 27 -9.79 -13.56 0.32
CA LEU A 27 -9.17 -13.96 1.59
C LEU A 27 -9.58 -15.39 1.96
N TYR A 28 -8.61 -16.31 2.06
CA TYR A 28 -8.88 -17.73 2.32
C TYR A 28 -8.58 -18.16 3.76
N ALA A 29 -7.80 -17.38 4.49
CA ALA A 29 -7.50 -17.67 5.89
C ALA A 29 -7.54 -16.38 6.70
N ARG A 30 -8.20 -16.42 7.87
CA ARG A 30 -8.40 -15.28 8.77
C ARG A 30 -9.08 -14.08 8.08
N ALA A 31 -10.02 -14.35 7.15
CA ALA A 31 -10.68 -13.36 6.31
C ALA A 31 -11.25 -12.19 7.11
N ASP A 32 -12.04 -12.43 8.16
CA ASP A 32 -12.62 -11.35 8.96
C ASP A 32 -11.59 -10.41 9.55
N ALA A 33 -10.49 -10.96 10.09
CA ALA A 33 -9.45 -10.16 10.72
C ALA A 33 -8.64 -9.37 9.67
N LEU A 34 -8.32 -9.97 8.52
CA LEU A 34 -7.65 -9.26 7.43
C LEU A 34 -8.55 -8.18 6.80
N PHE A 35 -9.85 -8.45 6.71
CA PHE A 35 -10.83 -7.54 6.17
C PHE A 35 -11.03 -6.33 7.08
N GLU A 36 -11.31 -6.57 8.37
CA GLU A 36 -11.41 -5.50 9.38
C GLU A 36 -10.10 -4.70 9.48
N LEU A 37 -8.93 -5.37 9.39
CA LEU A 37 -7.63 -4.69 9.40
C LEU A 37 -7.45 -3.77 8.19
N THR A 38 -7.92 -4.19 7.02
CA THR A 38 -7.85 -3.38 5.80
C THR A 38 -8.73 -2.13 5.93
N ASP A 39 -9.94 -2.28 6.48
CA ASP A 39 -10.82 -1.15 6.77
C ASP A 39 -10.17 -0.18 7.75
N ALA A 40 -9.59 -0.68 8.85
CA ALA A 40 -8.90 0.15 9.83
C ALA A 40 -7.71 0.94 9.21
N VAL A 41 -6.93 0.32 8.31
CA VAL A 41 -5.84 1.01 7.60
C VAL A 41 -6.38 2.09 6.66
N LEU A 42 -7.49 1.84 5.98
CA LEU A 42 -8.07 2.77 5.01
C LEU A 42 -8.82 3.93 5.68
N CYS A 43 -9.37 3.72 6.88
CA CYS A 43 -10.06 4.71 7.68
C CYS A 43 -9.15 5.50 8.62
N ALA A 44 -7.88 5.10 8.78
CA ALA A 44 -6.93 5.83 9.63
C ALA A 44 -6.71 7.27 9.12
N ASP A 45 -6.69 8.21 10.06
CA ASP A 45 -6.41 9.64 9.81
C ASP A 45 -4.92 9.86 9.51
N GLY A 46 -4.48 9.39 8.33
CA GLY A 46 -3.13 9.55 7.82
C GLY A 46 -2.25 8.29 7.91
N PRO A 47 -0.92 8.44 7.78
CA PRO A 47 -0.02 7.30 7.73
C PRO A 47 -0.03 6.51 9.04
N VAL A 48 -0.32 5.21 8.95
CA VAL A 48 -0.21 4.27 10.08
C VAL A 48 1.24 4.21 10.55
N LYS A 49 1.49 4.61 11.79
CA LYS A 49 2.84 4.60 12.40
C LYS A 49 3.10 3.33 13.19
N THR A 50 2.07 2.77 13.81
CA THR A 50 2.18 1.50 14.54
C THR A 50 0.99 0.61 14.18
N LEU A 51 1.27 -0.68 13.97
CA LEU A 51 0.19 -1.64 13.63
C LEU A 51 -0.71 -1.89 14.84
N VAL A 52 -0.16 -1.90 16.05
CA VAL A 52 -0.92 -2.21 17.26
C VAL A 52 -2.00 -1.16 17.54
N GLU A 53 -1.76 0.12 17.21
CA GLU A 53 -2.78 1.17 17.32
C GLU A 53 -4.04 0.86 16.47
N LEU A 54 -3.92 0.13 15.36
CA LEU A 54 -5.07 -0.26 14.56
C LEU A 54 -6.04 -1.18 15.31
N SER A 55 -5.58 -1.88 16.35
CA SER A 55 -6.47 -2.66 17.21
C SER A 55 -7.41 -1.83 18.08
N LEU A 56 -7.22 -0.51 18.09
CA LEU A 56 -8.09 0.46 18.77
C LEU A 56 -9.05 1.17 17.80
N ALA A 57 -8.91 0.94 16.49
CA ALA A 57 -9.80 1.53 15.48
C ALA A 57 -11.21 0.92 15.58
N VAL A 58 -12.25 1.72 15.34
CA VAL A 58 -13.65 1.27 15.43
C VAL A 58 -13.96 0.18 14.39
N GLU A 59 -13.24 0.22 13.27
CA GLU A 59 -13.32 -0.76 12.19
C GLU A 59 -12.73 -2.12 12.58
N TYR A 60 -11.80 -2.17 13.54
CA TYR A 60 -11.13 -3.39 13.97
C TYR A 60 -11.65 -3.87 15.33
N ARG A 61 -12.59 -4.81 15.30
CA ARG A 61 -13.32 -5.24 16.51
C ARG A 61 -12.63 -6.36 17.29
N ARG A 62 -11.36 -6.64 16.98
CA ARG A 62 -10.59 -7.77 17.52
C ARG A 62 -9.37 -7.25 18.29
N GLY A 63 -8.81 -8.10 19.16
CA GLY A 63 -7.58 -7.74 19.88
C GLY A 63 -6.33 -7.79 19.00
N HIS A 64 -5.23 -7.18 19.47
CA HIS A 64 -3.93 -7.20 18.78
C HIS A 64 -3.42 -8.63 18.48
N GLY A 65 -3.76 -9.62 19.32
CA GLY A 65 -3.32 -11.00 19.14
C GLY A 65 -3.92 -11.64 17.90
N ALA A 66 -5.20 -11.35 17.65
CA ALA A 66 -5.89 -11.76 16.42
C ALA A 66 -5.31 -11.06 15.20
N MET A 67 -4.90 -9.79 15.33
CA MET A 67 -4.28 -9.02 14.26
C MET A 67 -2.94 -9.64 13.85
N ASN A 68 -2.06 -9.91 14.83
CA ASN A 68 -0.78 -10.55 14.56
C ASN A 68 -0.96 -11.95 13.98
N ALA A 69 -1.91 -12.74 14.50
CA ALA A 69 -2.22 -14.06 13.95
C ALA A 69 -2.77 -14.01 12.52
N ALA A 70 -3.50 -12.95 12.16
CA ALA A 70 -3.99 -12.73 10.81
C ALA A 70 -2.88 -12.35 9.84
N LEU A 71 -1.92 -11.51 10.25
CA LEU A 71 -0.76 -11.17 9.43
C LEU A 71 0.17 -12.37 9.21
N ASP A 72 0.36 -13.22 10.22
CA ASP A 72 1.21 -14.42 10.16
C ASP A 72 0.56 -15.55 9.34
N ARG A 73 -0.70 -15.87 9.63
CA ARG A 73 -1.39 -17.07 9.11
C ARG A 73 -2.47 -16.76 8.09
N GLY A 74 -2.70 -15.50 7.79
CA GLY A 74 -3.64 -15.07 6.78
C GLY A 74 -3.18 -15.44 5.38
N ARG A 75 -4.14 -15.64 4.48
CA ARG A 75 -3.88 -16.01 3.08
C ARG A 75 -4.83 -15.25 2.16
N LEU A 76 -4.31 -14.79 1.04
CA LEU A 76 -4.95 -13.96 0.02
C LEU A 76 -4.63 -14.54 -1.36
N GLU A 77 -5.55 -14.50 -2.33
CA GLU A 77 -5.24 -14.67 -3.77
C GLU A 77 -4.73 -13.35 -4.36
N PRO A 78 -3.43 -13.21 -4.67
CA PRO A 78 -2.95 -11.95 -5.23
C PRO A 78 -3.48 -11.73 -6.65
N ALA A 79 -3.74 -12.80 -7.41
CA ALA A 79 -4.25 -12.72 -8.77
C ALA A 79 -5.71 -12.26 -8.82
N ARG A 80 -6.60 -12.83 -7.99
CA ARG A 80 -7.99 -12.36 -7.83
C ARG A 80 -8.05 -10.92 -7.36
N LEU A 81 -7.23 -10.54 -6.36
CA LEU A 81 -7.20 -9.16 -5.88
C LEU A 81 -6.77 -8.17 -6.98
N ARG A 82 -5.72 -8.50 -7.73
CA ARG A 82 -5.27 -7.64 -8.85
C ARG A 82 -6.36 -7.50 -9.92
N ARG A 83 -7.10 -8.56 -10.24
CA ARG A 83 -8.23 -8.51 -11.17
C ARG A 83 -9.36 -7.63 -10.65
N ALA A 84 -9.74 -7.77 -9.38
CA ALA A 84 -10.75 -6.93 -8.75
C ALA A 84 -10.36 -5.44 -8.80
N LEU A 85 -9.09 -5.12 -8.47
CA LEU A 85 -8.55 -3.76 -8.54
C LEU A 85 -8.49 -3.22 -9.98
N ALA A 86 -8.07 -4.03 -10.95
CA ALA A 86 -8.00 -3.64 -12.35
C ALA A 86 -9.38 -3.49 -13.02
N GLY A 87 -10.42 -4.11 -12.44
CA GLY A 87 -11.81 -3.96 -12.87
C GLY A 87 -12.47 -2.64 -12.41
N LEU A 88 -11.83 -1.88 -11.51
CA LEU A 88 -12.30 -0.56 -11.11
C LEU A 88 -12.04 0.48 -12.21
N LEU A 89 -12.90 1.50 -12.29
CA LEU A 89 -12.71 2.61 -13.22
C LEU A 89 -11.40 3.33 -12.92
N LEU A 90 -10.49 3.33 -13.90
CA LEU A 90 -9.21 4.02 -13.80
C LEU A 90 -9.42 5.53 -14.08
N PRO A 91 -8.81 6.41 -13.28
CA PRO A 91 -8.73 7.83 -13.59
C PRO A 91 -8.17 8.07 -15.00
N ARG A 92 -8.76 9.02 -15.72
CA ARG A 92 -8.30 9.47 -17.04
C ARG A 92 -7.69 10.87 -16.92
N ALA A 93 -6.71 11.15 -17.76
CA ALA A 93 -6.17 12.50 -17.93
C ALA A 93 -7.17 13.41 -18.68
N ALA A 94 -6.93 14.72 -18.73
CA ALA A 94 -7.78 15.70 -19.44
C ALA A 94 -8.13 15.30 -20.88
N ASP A 95 -7.21 14.61 -21.56
CA ASP A 95 -7.37 14.16 -22.94
C ASP A 95 -8.08 12.79 -23.09
N GLY A 96 -8.62 12.24 -22.00
CA GLY A 96 -9.34 10.97 -21.96
C GLY A 96 -8.45 9.72 -21.97
N ARG A 97 -7.12 9.87 -22.04
CA ARG A 97 -6.18 8.75 -22.00
C ARG A 97 -5.94 8.26 -20.56
N ILE A 98 -5.54 7.00 -20.44
CA ILE A 98 -5.04 6.45 -19.18
C ILE A 98 -3.53 6.66 -19.17
N VAL A 99 -3.03 7.41 -18.18
CA VAL A 99 -1.60 7.60 -17.95
C VAL A 99 -1.21 6.74 -16.75
N LEU A 100 -0.17 5.92 -16.88
CA LEU A 100 0.33 5.09 -15.79
C LEU A 100 1.69 5.61 -15.33
N ALA A 101 1.79 5.93 -14.04
CA ALA A 101 3.07 6.13 -13.39
C ALA A 101 3.62 4.76 -12.97
N VAL A 102 4.83 4.43 -13.42
CA VAL A 102 5.54 3.21 -13.07
C VAL A 102 6.88 3.60 -12.47
N ASP A 103 7.21 3.03 -11.32
CA ASP A 103 8.47 3.25 -10.62
C ASP A 103 9.03 1.91 -10.14
N VAL A 104 10.32 1.86 -9.81
CA VAL A 104 10.93 0.75 -9.07
C VAL A 104 11.38 1.26 -7.70
N SER A 105 10.69 0.78 -6.67
CA SER A 105 10.95 1.13 -5.28
C SER A 105 11.62 -0.04 -4.55
N ASN A 106 12.88 0.14 -4.17
CA ASN A 106 13.66 -0.86 -3.45
C ASN A 106 13.25 -0.91 -1.97
N ARG A 107 12.78 -2.07 -1.49
CA ARG A 107 12.59 -2.34 -0.06
C ARG A 107 13.78 -3.11 0.49
N LEU A 108 14.69 -2.38 1.13
CA LEU A 108 15.92 -2.93 1.72
C LEU A 108 15.59 -3.75 2.98
N ARG A 109 16.17 -4.95 3.09
CA ARG A 109 15.99 -5.83 4.26
C ARG A 109 17.28 -6.61 4.56
N PRO A 110 18.38 -5.90 4.91
CA PRO A 110 19.67 -6.53 5.19
C PRO A 110 19.58 -7.56 6.33
N ASP A 111 18.76 -7.29 7.34
CA ASP A 111 18.68 -8.11 8.56
C ASP A 111 17.69 -9.28 8.50
N ALA A 112 17.18 -9.66 7.32
CA ALA A 112 16.23 -10.77 7.18
C ALA A 112 16.79 -11.95 6.37
N PRO A 113 17.96 -12.53 6.74
CA PRO A 113 18.74 -13.45 5.91
C PRO A 113 18.00 -14.71 5.44
N THR A 114 16.91 -15.09 6.09
CA THR A 114 16.08 -16.25 5.76
C THR A 114 14.87 -15.93 4.88
N SER A 115 14.64 -14.66 4.56
CA SER A 115 13.48 -14.27 3.75
C SER A 115 13.71 -14.64 2.29
N GLU A 116 12.74 -15.34 1.72
CA GLU A 116 12.71 -15.84 0.34
C GLU A 116 12.68 -14.71 -0.71
N ASP A 117 13.07 -15.03 -1.94
CA ASP A 117 13.01 -14.17 -3.13
C ASP A 117 13.73 -12.81 -3.03
N ARG A 118 14.64 -12.64 -2.06
CA ARG A 118 15.45 -11.43 -1.98
C ARG A 118 16.48 -11.38 -3.09
N LEU A 119 16.58 -10.20 -3.70
CA LEU A 119 17.57 -9.84 -4.68
C LEU A 119 18.54 -8.81 -4.10
N PHE A 120 19.57 -8.47 -4.87
CA PHE A 120 20.45 -7.36 -4.55
C PHE A 120 19.93 -6.07 -5.19
N CYS A 121 19.49 -5.14 -4.35
CA CYS A 121 19.02 -3.82 -4.76
C CYS A 121 20.21 -2.85 -4.86
N HIS A 122 20.31 -2.12 -5.97
CA HIS A 122 21.29 -1.04 -6.11
C HIS A 122 20.87 0.17 -5.25
N VAL A 123 21.79 0.63 -4.40
CA VAL A 123 21.62 1.81 -3.55
C VAL A 123 22.69 2.82 -3.94
N TYR A 124 22.25 3.91 -4.57
CA TYR A 124 23.12 5.01 -4.94
C TYR A 124 23.69 5.70 -3.70
N GLY A 125 24.99 6.00 -3.72
CA GLY A 125 25.64 6.82 -2.71
C GLY A 125 25.03 8.22 -2.68
N ARG A 126 24.46 8.62 -1.54
CA ARG A 126 24.04 10.01 -1.28
C ARG A 126 24.52 10.46 0.10
N GLY A 127 24.89 11.74 0.20
CA GLY A 127 25.36 12.36 1.45
C GLY A 127 26.72 11.80 1.90
N ALA A 128 26.84 11.41 3.17
CA ALA A 128 28.08 10.89 3.77
C ALA A 128 28.56 9.54 3.18
N ARG A 129 27.77 8.89 2.33
CA ARG A 129 28.16 7.67 1.61
C ARG A 129 28.67 8.04 0.22
N SER A 130 29.95 7.79 -0.03
CA SER A 130 30.66 8.15 -1.26
C SER A 130 30.61 7.10 -2.37
N ARG A 131 30.04 5.91 -2.11
CA ARG A 131 29.99 4.80 -3.07
C ARG A 131 28.65 4.10 -3.10
N ASP A 132 28.29 3.70 -4.31
CA ASP A 132 27.14 2.85 -4.59
C ASP A 132 27.35 1.46 -3.99
N GLN A 133 26.25 0.83 -3.56
CA GLN A 133 26.26 -0.45 -2.87
C GLN A 133 25.12 -1.34 -3.34
N PHE A 134 25.34 -2.64 -3.28
CA PHE A 134 24.28 -3.65 -3.42
C PHE A 134 23.84 -4.10 -2.03
N VAL A 135 22.56 -3.91 -1.72
CA VAL A 135 21.97 -4.27 -0.42
C VAL A 135 20.85 -5.28 -0.66
N SER A 136 20.78 -6.35 0.12
CA SER A 136 19.74 -7.36 -0.02
C SER A 136 18.35 -6.78 0.31
N GLY A 137 17.36 -7.14 -0.50
CA GLY A 137 15.99 -6.66 -0.39
C GLY A 137 15.13 -7.10 -1.55
N TRP A 138 14.02 -6.40 -1.80
CA TRP A 138 13.15 -6.66 -2.94
C TRP A 138 12.97 -5.39 -3.77
N PRO A 139 13.23 -5.43 -5.09
CA PRO A 139 12.80 -4.38 -6.00
C PRO A 139 11.32 -4.59 -6.31
N TYR A 140 10.46 -3.68 -5.83
CA TYR A 140 9.03 -3.69 -6.19
C TYR A 140 8.77 -2.68 -7.29
N THR A 141 7.94 -3.05 -8.27
CA THR A 141 7.52 -2.15 -9.35
C THR A 141 6.07 -1.71 -9.12
N PRO A 142 5.81 -0.67 -8.30
CA PRO A 142 4.47 -0.12 -8.20
C PRO A 142 4.06 0.55 -9.52
N SER A 143 2.78 0.41 -9.87
CA SER A 143 2.15 1.15 -10.96
C SER A 143 0.85 1.77 -10.46
N SER A 144 0.60 3.04 -10.80
CA SER A 144 -0.65 3.72 -10.47
C SER A 144 -1.17 4.50 -11.67
N PRO A 145 -2.49 4.49 -11.94
CA PRO A 145 -3.07 5.44 -12.87
C PRO A 145 -2.91 6.85 -12.32
N LEU A 146 -2.56 7.77 -13.20
CA LEU A 146 -2.52 9.20 -12.97
C LEU A 146 -3.78 9.79 -13.61
N GLY A 147 -4.65 10.37 -12.78
CA GLY A 147 -5.75 11.20 -13.29
C GLY A 147 -5.25 12.56 -13.74
N ASP A 148 -6.16 13.50 -13.93
CA ASP A 148 -5.86 14.86 -14.43
C ASP A 148 -5.15 15.79 -13.41
N ARG A 149 -4.40 15.21 -12.47
CA ARG A 149 -3.81 15.89 -11.31
C ARG A 149 -2.27 15.79 -11.38
N PRO A 150 -1.57 16.83 -11.85
CA PRO A 150 -0.11 16.82 -12.02
C PRO A 150 0.66 16.72 -10.70
N ASP A 151 0.04 17.00 -9.55
CA ASP A 151 0.65 16.93 -8.21
C ASP A 151 0.87 15.49 -7.69
N LEU A 152 0.19 14.49 -8.28
CA LEU A 152 0.29 13.10 -7.84
C LEU A 152 1.60 12.40 -8.27
N LEU A 153 2.31 12.92 -9.29
CA LEU A 153 3.61 12.40 -9.75
C LEU A 153 4.65 12.36 -8.62
N GLY A 154 4.70 13.41 -7.78
CA GLY A 154 5.68 13.50 -6.69
C GLY A 154 5.39 12.56 -5.51
N ARG A 155 4.15 12.10 -5.35
CA ARG A 155 3.74 11.22 -4.24
C ARG A 155 4.04 9.75 -4.52
N VAL A 156 3.90 9.31 -5.78
CA VAL A 156 4.20 7.93 -6.20
C VAL A 156 5.71 7.64 -6.08
N ALA A 157 6.56 8.61 -6.43
CA ALA A 157 8.02 8.51 -6.27
C ALA A 157 8.51 8.54 -4.81
N GLY A 158 7.64 8.91 -3.85
CA GLY A 158 8.00 9.06 -2.44
C GLY A 158 7.81 7.81 -1.58
N CYS A 159 7.22 6.74 -2.11
CA CYS A 159 6.86 5.53 -1.34
C CYS A 159 8.05 4.61 -0.98
N GLY A 160 9.27 4.92 -1.45
CA GLY A 160 10.49 4.16 -1.17
C GLY A 160 11.63 4.94 -0.51
N ALA A 161 11.50 6.25 -0.34
CA ALA A 161 12.56 7.05 0.28
C ALA A 161 12.39 7.09 1.81
N PRO A 162 13.38 6.69 2.62
CA PRO A 162 13.40 7.10 4.02
C PRO A 162 13.35 8.63 4.05
N ARG A 163 12.31 9.21 4.65
CA ARG A 163 12.24 10.65 4.86
C ARG A 163 13.52 11.06 5.60
N ALA A 164 14.25 12.00 5.01
CA ALA A 164 15.40 12.62 5.64
C ALA A 164 15.03 13.04 7.07
N GLY A 165 15.89 12.69 8.01
CA GLY A 165 15.64 12.76 9.44
C GLY A 165 15.04 14.09 9.88
N GLN A 166 13.84 14.02 10.47
CA GLN A 166 13.42 15.05 11.40
C GLN A 166 14.32 14.89 12.63
N ARG A 167 15.27 15.82 12.78
CA ARG A 167 16.07 15.99 14.00
C ARG A 167 15.15 15.87 15.20
N ARG A 168 15.39 14.85 16.03
CA ARG A 168 14.96 14.88 17.42
C ARG A 168 15.94 15.79 18.13
N ASP A 169 15.59 17.06 18.24
CA ASP A 169 16.16 17.89 19.29
C ASP A 169 15.47 17.44 20.59
N HIS A 170 16.21 16.71 21.43
CA HIS A 170 15.90 16.50 22.84
C HIS A 170 16.84 17.40 23.63
N CYS A 171 16.25 18.31 24.40
CA CYS A 171 16.78 18.61 25.74
C CYS A 171 16.20 17.57 26.70
#